data_AF-A0A9E5WDK1-F1
#
_entry.id   AF-A0A9E5WDK1-F1
#
_cell.length_a   1.000
_cell.length_b   1.000
_cell.length_c   1.000
_cell.angle_alpha   90.00
_cell.angle_beta   90.00
_cell.angle_gamma   90.00
#
_symmetry.space_group_name_H-M   'P 1'
#
loop_
_entity.id
_entity.type
_entity.pdbx_description
1 polymer ?
#
loop_
_entity_poly.entity_id
_entity_poly.type
_entity_poly.pdbx_seq_one_letter_code
_entity_poly.pdbx_strand_id
1 'polypeptide(L)'
;MTTRIIVIGGGPGGYVAALRASALGGKVTLIEQDNLGGTCLNSGCIPSKIMKNSADIFQKILKAGSFGIKVQGSVSPDMEALMGKKDKILKTQRKGIASLLEKSGVAVKMGKAVIKSSGIVEVVLNNDGDKKQLEYDKLILATGTEPLDVADFPFDHHHILSSNDILELDEIPESIVIVGGGVIGCEFAFIFSALGCRVTIVEAMSRLLPLPLVDEECSRVLLREMKKRKIKVYCDTIVKSSDRKDDLVAIHLDISPFTDNLKPKKLKTNVIEAEKMAVCIGRTALSTDLGLENIDLKTSAQGWIDVNDRLETSVRGVYAIGDILGPQKVMLAHVASHEGIIAAQNAMGEESAMSYDVIPGAIFTMPEIGTVGLSEKEAIKKGYDVETFTVNFRALGKAHAIDELAGTAKMIVEKKSNKVLGVHLIGAHATDLIAEATLAIQKGMSAKDIAHTIHAHPTLAEIMGELSLKASGTPVHG
;
A
#
# COMPACT_ATOMS: atom_id res chain seq x y z
N MET A 1 -6.16 11.78 37.85
CA MET A 1 -5.93 10.33 37.66
C MET A 1 -5.30 10.14 36.28
N THR A 2 -4.38 9.20 36.11
CA THR A 2 -3.78 8.90 34.81
C THR A 2 -4.81 8.24 33.89
N THR A 3 -5.04 8.79 32.71
CA THR A 3 -5.97 8.24 31.71
C THR A 3 -5.52 6.84 31.29
N ARG A 4 -6.41 5.85 31.42
CA ARG A 4 -6.20 4.47 30.98
C ARG A 4 -6.65 4.33 29.54
N ILE A 5 -5.75 3.90 28.67
CA ILE A 5 -6.02 3.74 27.24
C ILE A 5 -5.81 2.29 26.85
N ILE A 6 -6.81 1.69 26.21
CA ILE A 6 -6.64 0.41 25.52
C ILE A 6 -6.56 0.66 24.03
N VAL A 7 -5.59 0.04 23.38
CA VAL A 7 -5.48 -0.02 21.91
C VAL A 7 -5.67 -1.47 21.48
N ILE A 8 -6.60 -1.73 20.57
CA ILE A 8 -6.85 -3.07 20.02
C ILE A 8 -6.29 -3.13 18.59
N GLY A 9 -5.32 -4.01 18.37
CA GLY A 9 -4.58 -4.17 17.13
C GLY A 9 -3.20 -3.54 17.20
N GLY A 10 -2.15 -4.32 16.94
CA GLY A 10 -0.74 -3.95 16.99
C GLY A 10 -0.12 -3.65 15.63
N GLY A 11 -0.93 -3.32 14.62
CA GLY A 11 -0.49 -2.81 13.31
C GLY A 11 0.11 -1.40 13.38
N PRO A 12 0.57 -0.84 12.24
CA PRO A 12 1.20 0.49 12.18
C PRO A 12 0.42 1.59 12.91
N GLY A 13 -0.89 1.68 12.70
CA GLY A 13 -1.70 2.66 13.44
C GLY A 13 -1.74 2.39 14.94
N GLY A 14 -1.97 1.14 15.35
CA GLY A 14 -2.17 0.77 16.74
C GLY A 14 -0.91 0.90 17.61
N TYR A 15 0.23 0.33 17.18
CA TYR A 15 1.45 0.45 17.98
C TYR A 15 1.96 1.90 18.02
N VAL A 16 1.79 2.69 16.96
CA VAL A 16 2.13 4.12 16.96
C VAL A 16 1.22 4.91 17.89
N ALA A 17 -0.09 4.64 17.87
CA ALA A 17 -1.04 5.24 18.80
C ALA A 17 -0.68 4.93 20.26
N ALA A 18 -0.32 3.67 20.55
CA ALA A 18 0.07 3.25 21.89
C ALA A 18 1.35 3.97 22.38
N LEU A 19 2.37 4.09 21.53
CA LEU A 19 3.59 4.82 21.84
C LEU A 19 3.32 6.31 22.07
N ARG A 20 2.50 6.93 21.20
CA ARG A 20 2.16 8.35 21.33
C ARG A 20 1.35 8.62 22.60
N ALA A 21 0.35 7.81 22.89
CA ALA A 21 -0.47 7.92 24.10
C ALA A 21 0.38 7.78 25.37
N SER A 22 1.34 6.84 25.38
CA SER A 22 2.26 6.68 26.50
C SER A 22 3.19 7.88 26.66
N ALA A 23 3.73 8.42 25.56
CA ALA A 23 4.56 9.62 25.57
C ALA A 23 3.83 10.86 26.09
N LEU A 24 2.50 10.91 25.97
CA LEU A 24 1.64 11.96 26.51
C LEU A 24 1.25 11.71 27.98
N GLY A 25 1.76 10.65 28.61
CA GLY A 25 1.54 10.33 30.02
C GLY A 25 0.36 9.40 30.29
N GLY A 26 -0.23 8.77 29.26
CA GLY A 26 -1.31 7.79 29.42
C GLY A 26 -0.83 6.45 29.97
N LYS A 27 -1.69 5.73 30.70
CA LYS A 27 -1.46 4.33 31.09
C LYS A 27 -2.01 3.42 29.99
N VAL A 28 -1.13 2.93 29.13
CA VAL A 28 -1.53 2.27 27.89
C VAL A 28 -1.41 0.74 27.99
N THR A 29 -2.45 0.04 27.52
CA THR A 29 -2.38 -1.38 27.20
C THR A 29 -2.66 -1.59 25.71
N LEU A 30 -1.75 -2.25 24.99
CA LEU A 30 -1.92 -2.68 23.60
C LEU A 30 -2.29 -4.17 23.59
N ILE A 31 -3.36 -4.53 22.88
CA ILE A 31 -3.81 -5.91 22.71
C ILE A 31 -3.62 -6.30 21.25
N GLU A 32 -2.90 -7.40 20.99
CA GLU A 32 -2.63 -7.93 19.66
C GLU A 32 -2.87 -9.45 19.68
N GLN A 33 -3.64 -9.98 18.74
CA GLN A 33 -3.95 -11.41 18.69
C GLN A 33 -2.87 -12.22 17.97
N ASP A 34 -2.15 -11.61 17.01
CA ASP A 34 -1.18 -12.28 16.15
C ASP A 34 0.26 -11.81 16.45
N ASN A 35 0.96 -11.26 15.46
CA ASN A 35 2.29 -10.69 15.60
C ASN A 35 2.22 -9.17 15.59
N LEU A 36 2.95 -8.52 16.51
CA LEU A 36 3.14 -7.07 16.49
C LEU A 36 3.65 -6.60 15.12
N GLY A 37 3.22 -5.40 14.73
CA GLY A 37 3.46 -4.81 13.40
C GLY A 37 2.32 -5.08 12.40
N GLY A 38 1.34 -5.91 12.75
CA GLY A 38 0.13 -6.17 11.96
C GLY A 38 0.41 -6.62 10.51
N THR A 39 -0.53 -6.41 9.60
CA THR A 39 -0.40 -6.81 8.19
C THR A 39 0.86 -6.23 7.54
N CYS A 40 1.13 -4.93 7.71
CA CYS A 40 2.21 -4.28 6.96
C CYS A 40 3.59 -4.89 7.26
N LEU A 41 3.88 -5.24 8.51
CA LEU A 41 5.13 -5.93 8.84
C LEU A 41 5.06 -7.41 8.45
N ASN A 42 3.95 -8.10 8.72
CA ASN A 42 3.95 -9.56 8.74
C ASN A 42 3.55 -10.22 7.42
N SER A 43 2.65 -9.60 6.65
CA SER A 43 2.02 -10.17 5.45
C SER A 43 1.68 -9.10 4.41
N GLY A 44 2.51 -8.05 4.33
CA GLY A 44 2.25 -6.91 3.46
C GLY A 44 3.54 -6.21 3.03
N CYS A 45 3.69 -4.95 3.45
CA CYS A 45 4.75 -4.05 3.02
C CYS A 45 6.16 -4.67 3.11
N ILE A 46 6.58 -5.11 4.30
CA ILE A 46 7.98 -5.50 4.52
C ILE A 46 8.35 -6.77 3.74
N PRO A 47 7.57 -7.86 3.79
CA PRO A 47 7.80 -9.05 2.97
C PRO A 47 7.87 -8.73 1.47
N SER A 48 6.90 -7.97 0.93
CA SER A 48 6.87 -7.71 -0.51
C SER A 48 8.05 -6.86 -0.95
N LYS A 49 8.53 -5.92 -0.12
CA LYS A 49 9.71 -5.09 -0.42
C LYS A 49 11.01 -5.87 -0.34
N ILE A 50 11.09 -6.88 0.54
CA ILE A 50 12.22 -7.82 0.58
C ILE A 50 12.28 -8.64 -0.73
N MET A 51 11.14 -9.19 -1.16
CA MET A 51 11.06 -9.95 -2.42
C MET A 51 11.35 -9.07 -3.64
N LYS A 52 10.77 -7.86 -3.71
CA LYS A 52 11.03 -6.86 -4.75
C LYS A 52 12.51 -6.55 -4.88
N ASN A 53 13.18 -6.26 -3.76
CA ASN A 53 14.61 -5.96 -3.78
C ASN A 53 15.45 -7.14 -4.29
N SER A 54 15.13 -8.37 -3.87
CA SER A 54 15.81 -9.56 -4.38
C SER A 54 15.56 -9.77 -5.87
N ALA A 55 14.33 -9.54 -6.34
CA ALA A 55 13.97 -9.59 -7.75
C ALA A 55 14.70 -8.53 -8.60
N ASP A 56 14.83 -7.30 -8.09
CA ASP A 56 15.60 -6.23 -8.74
C ASP A 56 17.08 -6.60 -8.87
N ILE A 57 17.69 -7.11 -7.79
CA ILE A 57 19.10 -7.55 -7.81
C ILE A 57 19.28 -8.69 -8.81
N PHE A 58 18.39 -9.69 -8.80
CA PHE A 58 18.45 -10.81 -9.73
C PHE A 58 18.39 -10.32 -11.19
N GLN A 59 17.49 -9.39 -11.51
CA GLN A 59 17.41 -8.78 -12.84
C GLN A 59 18.68 -7.99 -13.22
N LYS A 60 19.31 -7.30 -12.27
CA LYS A 60 20.61 -6.62 -12.48
C LYS A 60 21.73 -7.63 -12.75
N ILE A 61 21.76 -8.76 -12.05
CA ILE A 61 22.74 -9.84 -12.29
C ILE A 61 22.54 -10.46 -13.67
N LEU A 62 21.29 -10.73 -14.09
CA LEU A 62 21.01 -11.22 -15.44
C LEU A 62 21.45 -10.26 -16.55
N LYS A 63 21.53 -8.96 -16.23
CA LYS A 63 22.03 -7.90 -17.12
C LYS A 63 23.48 -7.51 -16.84
N ALA A 64 24.23 -8.24 -16.01
CA ALA A 64 25.59 -7.89 -15.61
C ALA A 64 26.52 -7.49 -16.78
N GLY A 65 26.33 -8.11 -17.95
CA GLY A 65 27.07 -7.78 -19.16
C GLY A 65 26.92 -6.33 -19.62
N SER A 66 25.75 -5.69 -19.46
CA SER A 66 25.56 -4.26 -19.79
C SER A 66 26.33 -3.34 -18.84
N PHE A 67 26.66 -3.82 -17.64
CA PHE A 67 27.49 -3.12 -16.65
C PHE A 67 28.99 -3.46 -16.80
N GLY A 68 29.39 -4.19 -17.84
CA GLY A 68 30.79 -4.60 -18.04
C GLY A 68 31.25 -5.72 -17.11
N ILE A 69 30.31 -6.44 -16.46
CA ILE A 69 30.60 -7.53 -15.52
C ILE A 69 30.36 -8.87 -16.21
N LYS A 70 31.34 -9.77 -16.13
CA LYS A 70 31.21 -11.16 -16.61
C LYS A 70 30.81 -12.07 -15.46
N VAL A 71 29.71 -12.80 -15.64
CA VAL A 71 29.25 -13.84 -14.71
C VAL A 71 29.57 -15.20 -15.31
N GLN A 72 30.20 -16.08 -14.53
CA GLN A 72 30.49 -17.47 -14.93
C GLN A 72 29.42 -18.40 -14.32
N GLY A 73 28.82 -19.26 -15.13
CA GLY A 73 27.74 -20.17 -14.70
C GLY A 73 26.34 -19.59 -14.84
N SER A 74 25.33 -20.38 -14.44
CA SER A 74 23.93 -19.97 -14.38
C SER A 74 23.59 -19.34 -13.03
N VAL A 75 22.74 -18.31 -13.05
CA VAL A 75 22.18 -17.70 -11.84
C VAL A 75 20.69 -17.99 -11.82
N SER A 76 20.21 -18.55 -10.71
CA SER A 76 18.80 -18.81 -10.46
C SER A 76 18.40 -18.22 -9.10
N PRO A 77 17.13 -17.84 -8.91
CA PRO A 77 16.64 -17.49 -7.58
C PRO A 77 16.64 -18.72 -6.67
N ASP A 78 16.86 -18.48 -5.38
CA ASP A 78 16.74 -19.46 -4.32
C ASP A 78 15.63 -18.97 -3.38
N MET A 79 14.46 -19.60 -3.47
CA MET A 79 13.28 -19.19 -2.70
C MET A 79 13.41 -19.54 -1.23
N GLU A 80 14.00 -20.69 -0.89
CA GLU A 80 14.24 -21.08 0.50
C GLU A 80 15.14 -20.05 1.20
N ALA A 81 16.26 -19.67 0.57
CA ALA A 81 17.14 -18.65 1.11
C ALA A 81 16.48 -17.26 1.18
N LEU A 82 15.63 -16.92 0.20
CA LEU A 82 14.88 -15.66 0.20
C LEU A 82 13.87 -15.60 1.35
N MET A 83 13.09 -16.67 1.56
CA MET A 83 12.12 -16.77 2.64
C MET A 83 12.83 -16.80 4.01
N GLY A 84 13.94 -17.52 4.15
CA GLY A 84 14.76 -17.49 5.35
C GLY A 84 15.28 -16.08 5.69
N LYS A 85 15.67 -15.29 4.67
CA LYS A 85 16.03 -13.87 4.85
C LYS A 85 14.83 -13.02 5.27
N LYS A 86 13.66 -13.20 4.63
CA LYS A 86 12.40 -12.53 5.01
C LYS A 86 12.14 -12.73 6.49
N ASP A 87 12.07 -13.98 6.93
CA ASP A 87 11.66 -14.33 8.29
C ASP A 87 12.63 -13.81 9.34
N LYS A 88 13.94 -13.80 9.04
CA LYS A 88 14.95 -13.19 9.92
C LYS A 88 14.70 -11.68 10.10
N ILE A 89 14.36 -10.97 9.04
CA ILE A 89 14.05 -9.53 9.09
C ILE A 89 12.76 -9.31 9.87
N LEU A 90 11.70 -10.08 9.60
CA LEU A 90 10.43 -9.99 10.32
C LEU A 90 10.61 -10.22 11.81
N LYS A 91 11.33 -11.28 12.20
CA LYS A 91 11.65 -11.58 13.60
C LYS A 91 12.41 -10.45 14.28
N THR A 92 13.34 -9.81 13.57
CA THR A 92 14.12 -8.68 14.10
C THR A 92 13.22 -7.47 14.33
N GLN A 93 12.37 -7.13 13.37
CA GLN A 93 11.45 -6.00 13.46
C GLN A 93 10.37 -6.20 14.53
N ARG A 94 9.79 -7.41 14.63
CA ARG A 94 8.84 -7.77 15.71
C ARG A 94 9.45 -7.54 17.09
N LYS A 95 10.69 -8.00 17.30
CA LYS A 95 11.45 -7.76 18.54
C LYS A 95 11.73 -6.27 18.78
N GLY A 96 12.05 -5.52 17.72
CA GLY A 96 12.25 -4.08 17.78
C GLY A 96 10.99 -3.34 18.26
N ILE A 97 9.83 -3.65 17.70
CA ILE A 97 8.54 -3.07 18.11
C ILE A 97 8.23 -3.45 19.56
N ALA A 98 8.37 -4.73 19.94
CA ALA A 98 8.15 -5.18 21.32
C ALA A 98 9.04 -4.43 22.32
N SER A 99 10.34 -4.29 22.01
CA SER A 99 11.27 -3.56 22.86
C SER A 99 10.95 -2.07 22.95
N LEU A 100 10.48 -1.45 21.85
CA LEU A 100 10.09 -0.04 21.84
C LEU A 100 8.85 0.20 22.71
N LEU A 101 7.85 -0.68 22.65
CA LEU A 101 6.64 -0.63 23.47
C LEU A 101 6.98 -0.80 24.96
N GLU A 102 7.81 -1.80 25.30
CA GLU A 102 8.27 -2.07 26.66
C GLU A 102 9.02 -0.87 27.25
N LYS A 103 10.01 -0.33 26.51
CA LYS A 103 10.77 0.87 26.93
C LYS A 103 9.89 2.10 27.11
N SER A 104 8.77 2.16 26.40
CA SER A 104 7.79 3.23 26.50
C SER A 104 6.74 2.97 27.59
N GLY A 105 6.87 1.91 28.39
CA GLY A 105 5.94 1.59 29.47
C GLY A 105 4.56 1.10 29.00
N VAL A 106 4.42 0.71 27.73
CA VAL A 106 3.17 0.16 27.19
C VAL A 106 3.05 -1.31 27.60
N ALA A 107 1.96 -1.66 28.28
CA ALA A 107 1.66 -3.06 28.58
C ALA A 107 1.14 -3.77 27.32
N VAL A 108 1.85 -4.80 26.85
CA VAL A 108 1.39 -5.60 25.70
C VAL A 108 0.70 -6.87 26.19
N LYS A 109 -0.48 -7.17 25.64
CA LYS A 109 -1.21 -8.43 25.86
C LYS A 109 -1.40 -9.15 24.53
N MET A 110 -0.84 -10.35 24.43
CA MET A 110 -1.03 -11.21 23.27
C MET A 110 -2.31 -12.03 23.43
N GLY A 111 -3.34 -11.72 22.67
CA GLY A 111 -4.67 -12.32 22.82
C GLY A 111 -5.75 -11.65 22.00
N LYS A 112 -6.90 -12.31 21.86
CA LYS A 112 -8.09 -11.76 21.20
C LYS A 112 -8.86 -10.86 22.16
N ALA A 113 -9.14 -9.62 21.76
CA ALA A 113 -9.91 -8.66 22.52
C ALA A 113 -11.40 -8.74 22.17
N VAL A 114 -12.27 -8.62 23.17
CA VAL A 114 -13.73 -8.47 23.01
C VAL A 114 -14.20 -7.37 23.97
N ILE A 115 -14.86 -6.35 23.44
CA ILE A 115 -15.48 -5.29 24.23
C ILE A 115 -16.71 -5.87 24.92
N LYS A 116 -16.71 -5.88 26.26
CA LYS A 116 -17.81 -6.45 27.05
C LYS A 116 -18.87 -5.42 27.40
N SER A 117 -18.45 -4.18 27.60
CA SER A 117 -19.29 -3.03 27.89
C SER A 117 -18.46 -1.74 27.79
N SER A 118 -19.10 -0.59 27.97
CA SER A 118 -18.40 0.69 28.09
C SER A 118 -17.38 0.63 29.24
N GLY A 119 -16.13 0.94 28.94
CA GLY A 119 -15.02 0.93 29.91
C GLY A 119 -14.41 -0.43 30.22
N ILE A 120 -14.88 -1.54 29.63
CA ILE A 120 -14.34 -2.89 29.89
C ILE A 120 -14.06 -3.67 28.59
N VAL A 121 -12.82 -4.14 28.42
CA VAL A 121 -12.40 -5.11 27.39
C VAL A 121 -11.98 -6.41 28.06
N GLU A 122 -12.44 -7.54 27.54
CA GLU A 122 -11.95 -8.87 27.88
C GLU A 122 -10.88 -9.30 26.86
N VAL A 123 -9.77 -9.85 27.35
CA VAL A 123 -8.72 -10.44 26.52
C VAL A 123 -8.64 -11.91 26.79
N VAL A 124 -8.77 -12.73 25.74
CA VAL A 124 -8.47 -14.16 25.77
C VAL A 124 -7.00 -14.33 25.38
N LEU A 125 -6.14 -14.69 26.33
CA LEU A 125 -4.70 -14.75 26.12
C LEU A 125 -4.27 -15.98 25.31
N ASN A 126 -3.26 -15.80 24.44
CA ASN A 126 -2.80 -16.86 23.53
C ASN A 126 -2.08 -18.02 24.24
N ASN A 127 -1.47 -17.78 25.40
CA ASN A 127 -0.58 -18.75 26.06
C ASN A 127 -1.33 -19.84 26.84
N ASP A 128 -2.52 -19.55 27.36
CA ASP A 128 -3.29 -20.42 28.26
C ASP A 128 -4.81 -20.38 28.00
N GLY A 129 -5.30 -19.46 27.16
CA GLY A 129 -6.73 -19.22 26.97
C GLY A 129 -7.36 -18.45 28.14
N ASP A 130 -6.57 -17.97 29.11
CA ASP A 130 -7.08 -17.24 30.26
C ASP A 130 -7.76 -15.95 29.82
N LYS A 131 -8.90 -15.67 30.45
CA LYS A 131 -9.68 -14.45 30.22
C LYS A 131 -9.31 -13.40 31.25
N LYS A 132 -8.91 -12.21 30.79
CA LYS A 132 -8.63 -11.06 31.66
C LYS A 132 -9.49 -9.88 31.26
N GLN A 133 -10.21 -9.31 32.23
CA GLN A 133 -10.92 -8.06 32.05
C GLN A 133 -10.01 -6.88 32.37
N LEU A 134 -10.01 -5.90 31.49
CA LEU A 134 -9.21 -4.69 31.56
C LEU A 134 -10.13 -3.48 31.47
N GLU A 135 -9.97 -2.57 32.43
CA GLU A 135 -10.71 -1.31 32.44
C GLU A 135 -9.99 -0.23 31.62
N TYR A 136 -10.75 0.60 30.91
CA TYR A 136 -10.25 1.71 30.12
C TYR A 136 -11.09 2.98 30.32
N ASP A 137 -10.44 4.14 30.15
CA ASP A 137 -11.12 5.44 30.07
C ASP A 137 -11.28 5.87 28.61
N LYS A 138 -10.35 5.43 27.73
CA LYS A 138 -10.40 5.62 26.28
C LYS A 138 -10.04 4.32 25.54
N LEU A 139 -10.61 4.15 24.35
CA LEU A 139 -10.39 2.99 23.50
C LEU A 139 -9.98 3.44 22.09
N ILE A 140 -8.95 2.82 21.52
CA ILE A 140 -8.54 3.04 20.12
C ILE A 140 -8.62 1.70 19.38
N LEU A 141 -9.46 1.64 18.35
CA LEU A 141 -9.66 0.49 17.49
C LEU A 141 -8.74 0.59 16.26
N ALA A 142 -7.82 -0.37 16.13
CA ALA A 142 -6.81 -0.42 15.07
C ALA A 142 -6.63 -1.84 14.51
N THR A 143 -7.74 -2.58 14.41
CA THR A 143 -7.75 -4.01 14.01
C THR A 143 -7.49 -4.23 12.53
N GLY A 144 -7.61 -3.19 11.70
CA GLY A 144 -7.22 -3.23 10.30
C GLY A 144 -8.16 -4.07 9.44
N THR A 145 -7.58 -4.81 8.50
CA THR A 145 -8.29 -5.51 7.43
C THR A 145 -7.59 -6.82 7.06
N GLU A 146 -8.29 -7.67 6.32
CA GLU A 146 -7.78 -8.89 5.70
C GLU A 146 -8.10 -8.94 4.20
N PRO A 147 -7.44 -9.80 3.39
CA PRO A 147 -7.79 -9.98 1.98
C PRO A 147 -9.27 -10.36 1.79
N LEU A 148 -9.93 -9.77 0.79
CA LEU A 148 -11.33 -10.07 0.49
C LEU A 148 -11.43 -11.43 -0.22
N ASP A 149 -12.04 -12.41 0.44
CA ASP A 149 -12.38 -13.70 -0.16
C ASP A 149 -13.60 -13.60 -1.10
N VAL A 150 -13.63 -14.43 -2.13
CA VAL A 150 -14.68 -14.42 -3.17
C VAL A 150 -15.34 -15.78 -3.28
N ALA A 151 -16.65 -15.83 -3.03
CA ALA A 151 -17.40 -17.08 -2.98
C ALA A 151 -17.33 -17.93 -4.27
N ASP A 152 -17.23 -17.29 -5.44
CA ASP A 152 -17.14 -17.98 -6.74
C ASP A 152 -15.77 -18.66 -6.97
N PHE A 153 -14.74 -18.29 -6.21
CA PHE A 153 -13.38 -18.83 -6.27
C PHE A 153 -12.68 -18.63 -4.92
N PRO A 154 -13.11 -19.36 -3.86
CA PRO A 154 -12.63 -19.14 -2.51
C PRO A 154 -11.15 -19.49 -2.39
N PHE A 155 -10.46 -18.87 -1.44
CA PHE A 155 -9.08 -19.22 -1.14
C PHE A 155 -8.97 -20.67 -0.67
N ASP A 156 -8.12 -21.45 -1.34
CA ASP A 156 -7.72 -22.77 -0.87
C ASP A 156 -6.33 -22.73 -0.20
N HIS A 157 -5.68 -21.57 -0.20
CA HIS A 157 -4.33 -21.29 0.34
C HIS A 157 -3.21 -22.12 -0.30
N HIS A 158 -3.48 -22.81 -1.40
CA HIS A 158 -2.50 -23.65 -2.10
C HIS A 158 -2.41 -23.31 -3.58
N HIS A 159 -3.53 -23.20 -4.29
CA HIS A 159 -3.59 -22.85 -5.71
C HIS A 159 -4.37 -21.57 -5.96
N ILE A 160 -5.42 -21.31 -5.19
CA ILE A 160 -6.14 -20.03 -5.15
C ILE A 160 -5.69 -19.31 -3.88
N LEU A 161 -4.88 -18.29 -4.09
CA LEU A 161 -4.09 -17.61 -3.09
C LEU A 161 -4.68 -16.22 -2.82
N SER A 162 -4.69 -15.83 -1.55
CA SER A 162 -4.79 -14.43 -1.13
C SER A 162 -3.45 -13.72 -1.31
N SER A 163 -3.43 -12.39 -1.13
CA SER A 163 -2.18 -11.62 -1.10
C SER A 163 -1.23 -12.02 0.03
N ASN A 164 -1.76 -12.62 1.11
CA ASN A 164 -0.94 -13.08 2.23
C ASN A 164 -0.23 -14.39 1.85
N ASP A 165 -0.94 -15.33 1.22
CA ASP A 165 -0.41 -16.66 0.88
C ASP A 165 0.76 -16.57 -0.12
N ILE A 166 0.69 -15.61 -1.06
CA ILE A 166 1.74 -15.34 -2.05
C ILE A 166 3.10 -15.05 -1.39
N LEU A 167 3.11 -14.46 -0.21
CA LEU A 167 4.33 -14.10 0.52
C LEU A 167 4.96 -15.28 1.26
N GLU A 168 4.26 -16.41 1.30
CA GLU A 168 4.66 -17.64 1.98
C GLU A 168 4.89 -18.79 0.99
N LEU A 169 5.00 -18.50 -0.31
CA LEU A 169 5.36 -19.50 -1.32
C LEU A 169 6.81 -19.94 -1.17
N ASP A 170 7.02 -21.25 -1.00
CA ASP A 170 8.34 -21.87 -0.90
C ASP A 170 9.02 -22.06 -2.26
N GLU A 171 8.25 -22.04 -3.35
CA GLU A 171 8.73 -22.23 -4.72
C GLU A 171 8.18 -21.16 -5.67
N ILE A 172 8.87 -20.93 -6.79
CA ILE A 172 8.39 -20.03 -7.84
C ILE A 172 7.46 -20.83 -8.74
N PRO A 173 6.15 -20.48 -8.83
CA PRO A 173 5.27 -21.19 -9.73
C PRO A 173 5.70 -20.97 -11.18
N GLU A 174 5.50 -21.96 -12.04
CA GLU A 174 5.74 -21.83 -13.48
C GLU A 174 4.85 -20.74 -14.09
N SER A 175 3.62 -20.60 -13.58
CA SER A 175 2.65 -19.62 -14.06
C SER A 175 1.68 -19.18 -12.97
N ILE A 176 1.38 -17.88 -12.97
CA ILE A 176 0.42 -17.27 -12.05
C ILE A 176 -0.53 -16.31 -12.79
N VAL A 177 -1.82 -16.43 -12.48
CA VAL A 177 -2.81 -15.41 -12.82
C VAL A 177 -3.09 -14.55 -11.60
N ILE A 178 -2.92 -13.24 -11.73
CA ILE A 178 -3.22 -12.27 -10.69
C ILE A 178 -4.54 -11.59 -11.05
N VAL A 179 -5.54 -11.75 -10.21
CA VAL A 179 -6.86 -11.12 -10.33
C VAL A 179 -6.85 -9.80 -9.57
N GLY A 180 -6.99 -8.69 -10.28
CA GLY A 180 -6.84 -7.33 -9.77
C GLY A 180 -5.52 -6.70 -10.19
N GLY A 181 -5.61 -5.65 -11.01
CA GLY A 181 -4.54 -4.78 -11.46
C GLY A 181 -4.34 -3.54 -10.57
N GLY A 182 -4.71 -3.64 -9.29
CA GLY A 182 -4.39 -2.65 -8.26
C GLY A 182 -2.92 -2.68 -7.82
N VAL A 183 -2.57 -1.94 -6.76
CA VAL A 183 -1.19 -1.81 -6.26
C VAL A 183 -0.56 -3.17 -5.96
N ILE A 184 -1.24 -3.99 -5.15
CA ILE A 184 -0.75 -5.31 -4.71
C ILE A 184 -0.50 -6.21 -5.92
N GLY A 185 -1.49 -6.34 -6.81
CA GLY A 185 -1.39 -7.19 -7.98
C GLY A 185 -0.30 -6.74 -8.95
N CYS A 186 -0.14 -5.43 -9.16
CA CYS A 186 0.93 -4.89 -9.98
C CYS A 186 2.32 -5.14 -9.39
N GLU A 187 2.52 -4.94 -8.08
CA GLU A 187 3.80 -5.21 -7.42
C GLU A 187 4.18 -6.69 -7.58
N PHE A 188 3.27 -7.62 -7.24
CA PHE A 188 3.54 -9.05 -7.36
C PHE A 188 3.76 -9.48 -8.80
N ALA A 189 3.06 -8.89 -9.77
CA ALA A 189 3.29 -9.20 -11.17
C ALA A 189 4.74 -8.92 -11.60
N PHE A 190 5.31 -7.81 -11.17
CA PHE A 190 6.73 -7.51 -11.45
C PHE A 190 7.68 -8.42 -10.67
N ILE A 191 7.39 -8.71 -9.40
CA ILE A 191 8.21 -9.61 -8.57
C ILE A 191 8.29 -11.00 -9.21
N PHE A 192 7.16 -11.66 -9.44
CA PHE A 192 7.13 -13.02 -9.98
C PHE A 192 7.67 -13.09 -11.40
N SER A 193 7.36 -12.12 -12.26
CA SER A 193 7.93 -12.05 -13.60
C SER A 193 9.45 -11.91 -13.57
N ALA A 194 9.99 -11.09 -12.66
CA ALA A 194 11.42 -10.93 -12.49
C ALA A 194 12.10 -12.19 -11.95
N LEU A 195 11.41 -13.00 -11.15
CA LEU A 195 11.87 -14.29 -10.65
C LEU A 195 11.72 -15.43 -11.68
N GLY A 196 11.10 -15.18 -12.84
CA GLY A 196 11.01 -16.14 -13.95
C GLY A 196 9.63 -16.78 -14.15
N CYS A 197 8.63 -16.42 -13.35
CA CYS A 197 7.25 -16.91 -13.48
C CYS A 197 6.55 -16.32 -14.72
N ARG A 198 5.71 -17.12 -15.38
CA ARG A 198 4.79 -16.63 -16.42
C ARG A 198 3.57 -15.94 -15.78
N VAL A 199 3.55 -14.62 -15.81
CA VAL A 199 2.50 -13.82 -15.15
C VAL A 199 1.43 -13.34 -16.14
N THR A 200 0.17 -13.46 -15.73
CA THR A 200 -0.98 -12.80 -16.36
C THR A 200 -1.76 -11.99 -15.33
N ILE A 201 -2.18 -10.76 -15.65
CA ILE A 201 -3.09 -9.95 -14.84
C ILE A 201 -4.47 -9.91 -15.49
N VAL A 202 -5.52 -10.08 -14.70
CA VAL A 202 -6.93 -9.85 -15.08
C VAL A 202 -7.45 -8.67 -14.26
N GLU A 203 -7.86 -7.60 -14.92
CA GLU A 203 -8.33 -6.35 -14.33
C GLU A 203 -9.71 -5.98 -14.88
N ALA A 204 -10.65 -5.72 -13.97
CA ALA A 204 -12.03 -5.41 -14.28
C ALA A 204 -12.18 -4.04 -14.97
N MET A 205 -11.34 -3.08 -14.62
CA MET A 205 -11.34 -1.72 -15.17
C MET A 205 -10.57 -1.65 -16.50
N SER A 206 -10.67 -0.50 -17.18
CA SER A 206 -10.01 -0.27 -18.47
C SER A 206 -8.51 -0.03 -18.40
N ARG A 207 -7.94 0.12 -17.19
CA ARG A 207 -6.51 0.35 -16.96
C ARG A 207 -6.01 -0.31 -15.67
N LEU A 208 -4.70 -0.56 -15.63
CA LEU A 208 -3.96 -0.87 -14.40
C LEU A 208 -3.94 0.33 -13.46
N LEU A 209 -3.82 0.07 -12.16
CA LEU A 209 -3.87 1.09 -11.10
C LEU A 209 -5.04 2.07 -11.31
N PRO A 210 -6.30 1.58 -11.39
CA PRO A 210 -7.48 2.41 -11.65
C PRO A 210 -7.88 3.25 -10.41
N LEU A 211 -6.92 3.89 -9.77
CA LEU A 211 -7.07 4.67 -8.54
C LEU A 211 -7.19 6.16 -8.90
N PRO A 212 -8.10 6.92 -8.27
CA PRO A 212 -8.22 8.38 -8.48
C PRO A 212 -6.92 9.15 -8.23
N LEU A 213 -6.12 8.66 -7.26
CA LEU A 213 -4.83 9.23 -6.85
C LEU A 213 -3.68 8.91 -7.81
N VAL A 214 -3.87 8.03 -8.80
CA VAL A 214 -2.83 7.65 -9.77
C VAL A 214 -3.21 8.17 -11.14
N ASP A 215 -2.43 9.12 -11.65
CA ASP A 215 -2.62 9.68 -12.99
C ASP A 215 -2.53 8.59 -14.08
N GLU A 216 -3.36 8.74 -15.13
CA GLU A 216 -3.47 7.75 -16.21
C GLU A 216 -2.15 7.55 -16.97
N GLU A 217 -1.27 8.56 -16.97
CA GLU A 217 0.06 8.46 -17.56
C GLU A 217 0.94 7.40 -16.86
N CYS A 218 0.85 7.28 -15.54
CA CYS A 218 1.56 6.23 -14.79
C CYS A 218 1.08 4.85 -15.21
N SER A 219 -0.24 4.64 -15.34
CA SER A 219 -0.81 3.37 -15.82
C SER A 219 -0.34 3.01 -17.23
N ARG A 220 -0.27 3.99 -18.13
CA ARG A 220 0.18 3.81 -19.52
C ARG A 220 1.65 3.38 -19.59
N VAL A 221 2.52 4.06 -18.82
CA VAL A 221 3.94 3.71 -18.74
C VAL A 221 4.11 2.34 -18.11
N LEU A 222 3.39 2.03 -17.03
CA LEU A 222 3.44 0.73 -16.36
C LEU A 222 3.07 -0.42 -17.30
N LEU A 223 1.96 -0.29 -18.05
CA LEU A 223 1.53 -1.29 -19.03
C LEU A 223 2.58 -1.51 -20.13
N ARG A 224 3.28 -0.46 -20.56
CA ARG A 224 4.38 -0.58 -21.53
C ARG A 224 5.54 -1.38 -20.96
N GLU A 225 5.92 -1.13 -19.70
CA GLU A 225 7.01 -1.87 -19.04
C GLU A 225 6.62 -3.32 -18.74
N MET A 226 5.36 -3.59 -18.39
CA MET A 226 4.83 -4.96 -18.26
C MET A 226 4.91 -5.74 -19.59
N LYS A 227 4.54 -5.11 -20.71
CA LYS A 227 4.66 -5.74 -22.05
C LYS A 227 6.11 -6.09 -22.41
N LYS A 228 7.07 -5.22 -22.11
CA LYS A 228 8.50 -5.50 -22.33
C LYS A 228 8.99 -6.72 -21.54
N ARG A 229 8.41 -6.94 -20.34
CA ARG A 229 8.67 -8.11 -19.50
C ARG A 229 7.81 -9.33 -19.82
N LYS A 230 7.01 -9.27 -20.89
CA LYS A 230 6.08 -10.33 -21.31
C LYS A 230 5.00 -10.69 -20.27
N ILE A 231 4.71 -9.78 -19.34
CA ILE A 231 3.55 -9.89 -18.45
C ILE A 231 2.30 -9.65 -19.29
N LYS A 232 1.38 -10.62 -19.32
CA LYS A 232 0.11 -10.48 -20.04
C LYS A 232 -0.87 -9.69 -19.17
N VAL A 233 -1.67 -8.82 -19.78
CA VAL A 233 -2.66 -8.01 -19.07
C VAL A 233 -3.97 -8.02 -19.84
N TYR A 234 -5.05 -8.38 -19.16
CA TYR A 234 -6.43 -8.35 -19.63
C TYR A 234 -7.19 -7.31 -18.81
N CYS A 235 -7.33 -6.10 -19.34
CA CYS A 235 -8.24 -5.09 -18.79
C CYS A 235 -9.67 -5.34 -19.32
N ASP A 236 -10.65 -4.65 -18.78
CA ASP A 236 -12.07 -4.82 -19.11
C ASP A 236 -12.56 -6.27 -18.91
N THR A 237 -11.92 -7.04 -18.02
CA THR A 237 -12.12 -8.49 -17.89
C THR A 237 -12.28 -8.89 -16.43
N ILE A 238 -13.25 -9.75 -16.13
CA ILE A 238 -13.43 -10.36 -14.81
C ILE A 238 -13.15 -11.85 -14.86
N VAL A 239 -12.83 -12.43 -13.70
CA VAL A 239 -12.93 -13.87 -13.46
C VAL A 239 -14.34 -14.17 -12.95
N LYS A 240 -15.02 -15.15 -13.55
CA LYS A 240 -16.37 -15.57 -13.14
C LYS A 240 -16.38 -16.79 -12.24
N SER A 241 -15.46 -17.71 -12.49
CA SER A 241 -15.31 -18.94 -11.74
C SER A 241 -13.90 -19.48 -11.96
N SER A 242 -13.52 -20.42 -11.10
CA SER A 242 -12.32 -21.22 -11.30
C SER A 242 -12.61 -22.67 -10.98
N ASP A 243 -12.04 -23.57 -11.78
CA ASP A 243 -12.16 -25.00 -11.59
C ASP A 243 -10.76 -25.63 -11.45
N ARG A 244 -10.65 -26.66 -10.61
CA ARG A 244 -9.43 -27.47 -10.53
C ARG A 244 -9.33 -28.37 -11.76
N LYS A 245 -8.20 -28.31 -12.45
CA LYS A 245 -7.90 -29.17 -13.59
C LYS A 245 -6.49 -29.73 -13.43
N ASP A 246 -6.40 -30.97 -12.96
CA ASP A 246 -5.15 -31.62 -12.58
C ASP A 246 -4.36 -30.75 -11.56
N ASP A 247 -3.11 -30.42 -11.86
CA ASP A 247 -2.25 -29.54 -11.05
C ASP A 247 -2.46 -28.04 -11.34
N LEU A 248 -3.35 -27.69 -12.28
CA LEU A 248 -3.62 -26.33 -12.70
C LEU A 248 -5.00 -25.82 -12.21
N VAL A 249 -5.15 -24.51 -12.25
CA VAL A 249 -6.41 -23.78 -12.09
C VAL A 249 -6.88 -23.36 -13.48
N ALA A 250 -8.07 -23.81 -13.87
CA ALA A 250 -8.78 -23.30 -15.05
C ALA A 250 -9.60 -22.07 -14.64
N ILE A 251 -9.26 -20.91 -15.20
CA ILE A 251 -9.78 -19.60 -14.78
C ILE A 251 -10.68 -19.07 -15.88
N HIS A 252 -11.98 -19.00 -15.59
CA HIS A 252 -13.00 -18.63 -16.55
C HIS A 252 -13.21 -17.11 -16.59
N LEU A 253 -13.08 -16.52 -17.77
CA LEU A 253 -13.11 -15.08 -18.00
C LEU A 253 -14.42 -14.63 -18.64
N ASP A 254 -14.82 -13.40 -18.32
CA ASP A 254 -15.91 -12.69 -19.00
C ASP A 254 -15.61 -11.20 -19.10
N ILE A 255 -16.34 -10.50 -19.96
CA ILE A 255 -16.24 -9.05 -20.08
C ILE A 255 -16.72 -8.43 -18.78
N SER A 256 -15.93 -7.48 -18.27
CA SER A 256 -16.23 -6.80 -17.02
C SER A 256 -17.51 -5.96 -17.13
N PRO A 257 -18.48 -6.12 -16.21
CA PRO A 257 -19.61 -5.20 -16.10
C PRO A 257 -19.22 -3.88 -15.41
N PHE A 258 -18.00 -3.79 -14.86
CA PHE A 258 -17.52 -2.64 -14.08
C PHE A 258 -16.67 -1.66 -14.89
N THR A 259 -16.43 -1.95 -16.18
CA THR A 259 -15.57 -1.11 -17.01
C THR A 259 -16.23 0.23 -17.37
N ASP A 260 -15.43 1.30 -17.40
CA ASP A 260 -15.77 2.61 -17.97
C ASP A 260 -15.55 2.68 -19.50
N ASN A 261 -15.00 1.62 -20.09
CA ASN A 261 -14.84 1.49 -21.54
C ASN A 261 -16.18 1.11 -22.20
N LEU A 262 -16.77 2.06 -22.94
CA LEU A 262 -18.04 1.87 -23.65
C LEU A 262 -17.99 0.82 -24.77
N LYS A 263 -16.81 0.39 -25.21
CA LYS A 263 -16.61 -0.60 -26.28
C LYS A 263 -15.49 -1.57 -25.90
N PRO A 264 -15.70 -2.45 -24.90
CA PRO A 264 -14.70 -3.41 -24.49
C PRO A 264 -14.41 -4.37 -25.64
N LYS A 265 -13.14 -4.76 -25.77
CA LYS A 265 -12.74 -5.71 -26.81
C LYS A 265 -13.30 -7.08 -26.47
N LYS A 266 -13.78 -7.82 -27.49
CA LYS A 266 -14.16 -9.23 -27.31
C LYS A 266 -12.96 -10.02 -26.78
N LEU A 267 -13.23 -10.92 -25.84
CA LEU A 267 -12.22 -11.82 -25.32
C LEU A 267 -11.72 -12.75 -26.44
N LYS A 268 -10.39 -12.91 -26.51
CA LYS A 268 -9.76 -13.84 -27.44
C LYS A 268 -9.76 -15.28 -26.90
N THR A 269 -9.87 -15.42 -25.58
CA THR A 269 -10.01 -16.69 -24.86
C THR A 269 -10.92 -16.45 -23.67
N ASN A 270 -11.76 -17.43 -23.37
CA ASN A 270 -12.65 -17.38 -22.20
C ASN A 270 -12.11 -18.21 -21.03
N VAL A 271 -10.96 -18.86 -21.21
CA VAL A 271 -10.29 -19.64 -20.16
C VAL A 271 -8.79 -19.40 -20.21
N ILE A 272 -8.17 -19.27 -19.05
CA ILE A 272 -6.71 -19.28 -18.86
C ILE A 272 -6.38 -20.41 -17.87
N GLU A 273 -5.37 -21.20 -18.19
CA GLU A 273 -4.83 -22.21 -17.27
C GLU A 273 -3.52 -21.69 -16.67
N ALA A 274 -3.37 -21.83 -15.35
CA ALA A 274 -2.14 -21.49 -14.64
C ALA A 274 -1.99 -22.39 -13.41
N GLU A 275 -0.76 -22.51 -12.91
CA GLU A 275 -0.47 -23.32 -11.72
C GLU A 275 -1.10 -22.69 -10.47
N LYS A 276 -1.01 -21.37 -10.35
CA LYS A 276 -1.57 -20.59 -9.24
C LYS A 276 -2.45 -19.45 -9.74
N MET A 277 -3.48 -19.12 -8.97
CA MET A 277 -4.28 -17.91 -9.07
C MET A 277 -4.11 -17.11 -7.79
N ALA A 278 -3.89 -15.80 -7.92
CA ALA A 278 -3.72 -14.87 -6.82
C ALA A 278 -4.80 -13.80 -6.87
N VAL A 279 -5.60 -13.68 -5.82
CA VAL A 279 -6.71 -12.73 -5.74
C VAL A 279 -6.29 -11.49 -4.97
N CYS A 280 -6.24 -10.36 -5.67
CA CYS A 280 -5.74 -9.07 -5.22
C CYS A 280 -6.76 -7.94 -5.45
N ILE A 281 -8.06 -8.23 -5.27
CA ILE A 281 -9.16 -7.34 -5.67
C ILE A 281 -9.67 -6.41 -4.57
N GLY A 282 -9.23 -6.58 -3.33
CA GLY A 282 -9.73 -5.76 -2.22
C GLY A 282 -9.39 -6.33 -0.86
N ARG A 283 -9.90 -5.64 0.16
CA ARG A 283 -9.72 -5.98 1.58
C ARG A 283 -11.05 -5.82 2.30
N THR A 284 -11.26 -6.57 3.37
CA THR A 284 -12.46 -6.51 4.22
C THR A 284 -12.10 -6.13 5.66
N ALA A 285 -13.04 -5.48 6.36
CA ALA A 285 -12.83 -4.98 7.72
C ALA A 285 -12.69 -6.10 8.74
N LEU A 286 -11.76 -5.97 9.68
CA LEU A 286 -11.65 -6.84 10.85
C LEU A 286 -12.42 -6.24 12.03
N SER A 287 -13.74 -6.05 11.87
CA SER A 287 -14.64 -5.47 12.87
C SER A 287 -15.57 -6.49 13.54
N THR A 288 -15.64 -7.71 13.00
CA THR A 288 -16.50 -8.80 13.48
C THR A 288 -16.00 -9.35 14.81
N ASP A 289 -16.92 -9.80 15.67
CA ASP A 289 -16.63 -10.37 17.00
C ASP A 289 -15.84 -9.48 17.97
N LEU A 290 -15.77 -8.16 17.71
CA LEU A 290 -15.12 -7.21 18.62
C LEU A 290 -16.00 -6.78 19.79
N GLY A 291 -17.30 -7.11 19.78
CA GLY A 291 -18.25 -6.67 20.80
C GLY A 291 -18.68 -5.20 20.66
N LEU A 292 -18.67 -4.65 19.43
CA LEU A 292 -19.06 -3.26 19.16
C LEU A 292 -20.51 -2.97 19.55
N GLU A 293 -21.38 -3.97 19.44
CA GLU A 293 -22.78 -3.93 19.85
C GLU A 293 -22.96 -3.67 21.34
N ASN A 294 -21.98 -4.07 22.18
CA ASN A 294 -22.05 -3.88 23.63
C ASN A 294 -21.79 -2.43 24.07
N ILE A 295 -21.40 -1.56 23.13
CA ILE A 295 -21.20 -0.12 23.33
C ILE A 295 -22.02 0.73 22.35
N ASP A 296 -23.00 0.12 21.67
CA ASP A 296 -23.84 0.77 20.66
C ASP A 296 -23.06 1.40 19.48
N LEU A 297 -21.87 0.87 19.15
CA LEU A 297 -21.10 1.30 17.99
C LEU A 297 -21.53 0.51 16.75
N LYS A 298 -22.08 1.21 15.76
CA LYS A 298 -22.52 0.63 14.48
C LYS A 298 -21.40 0.65 13.45
N THR A 299 -21.42 -0.32 12.57
CA THR A 299 -20.59 -0.36 11.36
C THR A 299 -21.46 -0.17 10.12
N SER A 300 -20.82 0.12 8.98
CA SER A 300 -21.46 -0.07 7.67
C SER A 300 -21.80 -1.56 7.44
N ALA A 301 -22.55 -1.85 6.38
CA ALA A 301 -22.89 -3.22 6.00
C ALA A 301 -21.66 -4.09 5.70
N GLN A 302 -20.53 -3.48 5.34
CA GLN A 302 -19.26 -4.13 5.05
C GLN A 302 -18.30 -4.14 6.26
N GLY A 303 -18.75 -3.68 7.44
CA GLY A 303 -17.94 -3.69 8.67
C GLY A 303 -17.09 -2.43 8.90
N TRP A 304 -17.07 -1.46 7.99
CA TRP A 304 -16.31 -0.22 8.18
C TRP A 304 -16.84 0.63 9.35
N ILE A 305 -15.94 1.29 10.07
CA ILE A 305 -16.26 2.21 11.17
C ILE A 305 -16.11 3.65 10.70
N ASP A 306 -17.16 4.45 10.90
CA ASP A 306 -17.13 5.89 10.63
C ASP A 306 -16.56 6.67 11.81
N VAL A 307 -15.79 7.71 11.51
CA VAL A 307 -15.19 8.63 12.48
C VAL A 307 -15.28 10.07 12.01
N ASN A 308 -15.24 11.01 12.95
CA ASN A 308 -15.06 12.44 12.65
C ASN A 308 -13.58 12.78 12.36
N ASP A 309 -13.28 14.07 12.11
CA ASP A 309 -11.91 14.53 11.83
C ASP A 309 -10.94 14.39 13.01
N ARG A 310 -11.46 14.17 14.23
CA ARG A 310 -10.66 13.84 15.42
C ARG A 310 -10.42 12.34 15.57
N LEU A 311 -10.90 11.54 14.60
CA LEU A 311 -10.87 10.08 14.58
C LEU A 311 -11.69 9.44 15.71
N GLU A 312 -12.63 10.20 16.28
CA GLU A 312 -13.57 9.72 17.30
C GLU A 312 -14.82 9.14 16.61
N THR A 313 -15.28 8.00 17.09
CA THR A 313 -16.49 7.31 16.60
C THR A 313 -17.76 8.01 17.13
N SER A 314 -18.95 7.43 16.84
CA SER A 314 -20.19 7.88 17.47
C SER A 314 -20.25 7.67 18.98
N VAL A 315 -19.36 6.83 19.53
CA VAL A 315 -19.26 6.56 20.97
C VAL A 315 -18.14 7.42 21.56
N ARG A 316 -18.50 8.31 22.48
CA ARG A 316 -17.56 9.24 23.12
C ARG A 316 -16.42 8.48 23.81
N GLY A 317 -15.18 8.89 23.54
CA GLY A 317 -13.97 8.26 24.08
C GLY A 317 -13.53 6.98 23.37
N VAL A 318 -14.21 6.58 22.30
CA VAL A 318 -13.83 5.47 21.43
C VAL A 318 -13.41 6.04 20.08
N TYR A 319 -12.18 5.72 19.67
CA TYR A 319 -11.56 6.16 18.42
C TYR A 319 -11.34 4.95 17.51
N ALA A 320 -11.26 5.18 16.20
CA ALA A 320 -10.88 4.17 15.22
C ALA A 320 -9.89 4.74 14.21
N ILE A 321 -8.91 3.93 13.79
CA ILE A 321 -7.81 4.35 12.93
C ILE A 321 -7.39 3.24 11.96
N GLY A 322 -6.75 3.64 10.87
CA GLY A 322 -6.20 2.75 9.85
C GLY A 322 -7.29 2.10 9.02
N ASP A 323 -6.96 0.93 8.47
CA ASP A 323 -7.76 0.32 7.40
C ASP A 323 -9.21 -0.05 7.82
N ILE A 324 -9.53 -0.13 9.11
CA ILE A 324 -10.91 -0.37 9.58
C ILE A 324 -11.87 0.78 9.25
N LEU A 325 -11.34 1.96 8.91
CA LEU A 325 -12.12 3.09 8.40
C LEU A 325 -12.63 2.88 6.97
N GLY A 326 -12.14 1.83 6.29
CA GLY A 326 -12.61 1.40 4.99
C GLY A 326 -12.13 2.22 3.80
N PRO A 327 -12.58 1.84 2.59
CA PRO A 327 -12.04 2.38 1.33
C PRO A 327 -12.40 3.85 1.08
N GLN A 328 -13.26 4.45 1.91
CA GLN A 328 -13.50 5.90 1.91
C GLN A 328 -12.27 6.68 2.40
N LYS A 329 -11.42 6.04 3.22
CA LYS A 329 -10.13 6.57 3.67
C LYS A 329 -9.00 5.80 2.97
N VAL A 330 -7.85 6.45 2.86
CA VAL A 330 -6.68 5.86 2.18
C VAL A 330 -6.05 4.80 3.09
N MET A 331 -6.15 3.53 2.69
CA MET A 331 -5.59 2.39 3.42
C MET A 331 -4.08 2.24 3.18
N LEU A 332 -3.28 3.08 3.85
CA LEU A 332 -1.82 3.06 3.79
C LEU A 332 -1.21 3.08 5.20
N ALA A 333 -0.11 2.35 5.38
CA ALA A 333 0.51 2.20 6.70
C ALA A 333 0.95 3.53 7.34
N HIS A 334 1.47 4.47 6.55
CA HIS A 334 1.83 5.81 7.03
C HIS A 334 0.61 6.67 7.35
N VAL A 335 -0.51 6.48 6.64
CA VAL A 335 -1.79 7.13 6.98
C VAL A 335 -2.28 6.59 8.33
N ALA A 336 -2.36 5.27 8.49
CA ALA A 336 -2.74 4.63 9.75
C ALA A 336 -1.85 5.08 10.93
N SER A 337 -0.54 5.18 10.70
CA SER A 337 0.41 5.66 11.72
C SER A 337 0.13 7.12 12.10
N HIS A 338 -0.13 8.00 11.13
CA HIS A 338 -0.44 9.39 11.38
C HIS A 338 -1.80 9.55 12.09
N GLU A 339 -2.82 8.79 11.65
CA GLU A 339 -4.11 8.68 12.33
C GLU A 339 -3.93 8.23 13.78
N GLY A 340 -3.06 7.25 14.04
CA GLY A 340 -2.74 6.80 15.39
C GLY A 340 -2.16 7.90 16.29
N ILE A 341 -1.31 8.78 15.74
CA ILE A 341 -0.80 9.95 16.46
C ILE A 341 -1.96 10.88 16.83
N ILE A 342 -2.82 11.23 15.86
CA ILE A 342 -3.95 12.16 16.05
C ILE A 342 -4.97 11.59 17.05
N ALA A 343 -5.33 10.32 16.93
CA ALA A 343 -6.26 9.65 17.85
C ALA A 343 -5.71 9.59 19.27
N ALA A 344 -4.41 9.29 19.44
CA ALA A 344 -3.76 9.28 20.75
C ALA A 344 -3.75 10.69 21.39
N GLN A 345 -3.49 11.74 20.60
CA GLN A 345 -3.57 13.13 21.07
C GLN A 345 -4.98 13.48 21.56
N ASN A 346 -6.01 13.18 20.75
CA ASN A 346 -7.39 13.46 21.10
C ASN A 346 -7.86 12.63 22.31
N ALA A 347 -7.45 11.37 22.41
CA ALA A 347 -7.74 10.51 23.57
C ALA A 347 -7.14 11.08 24.87
N MET A 348 -5.99 11.74 24.78
CA MET A 348 -5.29 12.40 25.89
C MET A 348 -5.77 13.84 26.16
N GLY A 349 -6.77 14.33 25.41
CA GLY A 349 -7.41 15.63 25.64
C GLY A 349 -6.85 16.79 24.82
N GLU A 350 -5.97 16.54 23.84
CA GLU A 350 -5.59 17.54 22.84
C GLU A 350 -6.72 17.74 21.80
N GLU A 351 -6.59 18.80 21.01
CA GLU A 351 -7.49 19.11 19.88
C GLU A 351 -6.72 19.02 18.57
N SER A 352 -6.67 17.81 18.00
CA SER A 352 -6.01 17.53 16.73
C SER A 352 -7.02 17.06 15.68
N ALA A 353 -6.84 17.50 14.43
CA ALA A 353 -7.66 17.08 13.30
C ALA A 353 -6.82 16.41 12.20
N MET A 354 -7.36 15.34 11.62
CA MET A 354 -6.76 14.62 10.50
C MET A 354 -7.11 15.32 9.17
N SER A 355 -6.10 15.61 8.35
CA SER A 355 -6.30 16.03 6.95
C SER A 355 -5.82 14.93 6.01
N TYR A 356 -6.61 14.69 4.96
CA TYR A 356 -6.32 13.70 3.92
C TYR A 356 -5.92 14.34 2.59
N ASP A 357 -5.72 15.66 2.54
CA ASP A 357 -5.51 16.40 1.29
C ASP A 357 -4.15 16.12 0.64
N VAL A 358 -3.13 15.85 1.47
CA VAL A 358 -1.74 15.67 1.03
C VAL A 358 -1.18 14.37 1.60
N ILE A 359 -1.65 13.26 1.04
CA ILE A 359 -1.14 11.92 1.36
C ILE A 359 -0.29 11.44 0.19
N PRO A 360 1.00 11.15 0.40
CA PRO A 360 1.80 10.51 -0.63
C PRO A 360 1.40 9.04 -0.82
N GLY A 361 1.33 8.61 -2.07
CA GLY A 361 1.27 7.20 -2.48
C GLY A 361 2.63 6.74 -2.98
N ALA A 362 3.02 5.53 -2.59
CA ALA A 362 4.24 4.86 -3.04
C ALA A 362 3.90 3.44 -3.51
N ILE A 363 4.19 3.13 -4.77
CA ILE A 363 3.90 1.85 -5.42
C ILE A 363 5.22 1.29 -5.95
N PHE A 364 5.59 0.12 -5.48
CA PHE A 364 6.95 -0.41 -5.63
C PHE A 364 7.05 -1.40 -6.79
N THR A 365 6.48 -1.02 -7.93
CA THR A 365 6.66 -1.70 -9.22
C THR A 365 8.06 -1.45 -9.77
N MET A 366 8.35 -1.99 -10.97
CA MET A 366 9.66 -1.82 -11.62
C MET A 366 9.49 -1.28 -13.06
N PRO A 367 9.34 0.04 -13.27
CA PRO A 367 9.76 1.14 -12.38
C PRO A 367 8.77 1.47 -11.26
N GLU A 368 9.27 2.17 -10.24
CA GLU A 368 8.50 2.65 -9.09
C GLU A 368 7.55 3.78 -9.48
N ILE A 369 6.51 3.99 -8.68
CA ILE A 369 5.56 5.11 -8.84
C ILE A 369 5.40 5.84 -7.51
N GLY A 370 5.55 7.17 -7.55
CA GLY A 370 5.27 8.07 -6.44
C GLY A 370 4.18 9.06 -6.86
N THR A 371 3.18 9.28 -6.00
CA THR A 371 2.06 10.21 -6.28
C THR A 371 1.76 11.05 -5.06
N VAL A 372 1.35 12.30 -5.24
CA VAL A 372 0.80 13.13 -4.17
C VAL A 372 -0.11 14.21 -4.75
N GLY A 373 -1.18 14.56 -4.04
CA GLY A 373 -2.16 15.54 -4.48
C GLY A 373 -3.10 15.01 -5.56
N LEU A 374 -3.58 15.90 -6.43
CA LEU A 374 -4.60 15.57 -7.42
C LEU A 374 -3.99 14.98 -8.70
N SER A 375 -4.66 13.99 -9.30
CA SER A 375 -4.45 13.67 -10.73
C SER A 375 -5.07 14.77 -11.60
N GLU A 376 -4.67 14.85 -12.87
CA GLU A 376 -5.24 15.83 -13.81
C GLU A 376 -6.76 15.70 -13.90
N LYS A 377 -7.26 14.47 -14.02
CA LYS A 377 -8.68 14.14 -14.09
C LYS A 377 -9.44 14.60 -12.84
N GLU A 378 -8.89 14.34 -11.65
CA GLU A 378 -9.53 14.76 -10.40
C GLU A 378 -9.46 16.29 -10.19
N ALA A 379 -8.39 16.95 -10.63
CA ALA A 379 -8.28 18.40 -10.57
C ALA A 379 -9.34 19.09 -11.44
N ILE A 380 -9.52 18.63 -12.68
CA ILE A 380 -10.57 19.11 -13.59
C ILE A 380 -11.96 18.83 -13.02
N LYS A 381 -12.18 17.61 -12.49
CA LYS A 381 -13.46 17.23 -11.86
C LYS A 381 -13.80 18.09 -10.64
N LYS A 382 -12.80 18.54 -9.89
CA LYS A 382 -12.96 19.50 -8.77
C LYS A 382 -13.12 20.96 -9.22
N GLY A 383 -13.11 21.23 -10.53
CA GLY A 383 -13.35 22.56 -11.10
C GLY A 383 -12.11 23.46 -11.19
N TYR A 384 -10.90 22.92 -11.02
CA TYR A 384 -9.68 23.69 -11.21
C TYR A 384 -9.40 23.91 -12.70
N ASP A 385 -8.98 25.13 -13.05
CA ASP A 385 -8.37 25.41 -14.35
C ASP A 385 -6.88 25.10 -14.26
N VAL A 386 -6.50 23.96 -14.83
CA VAL A 386 -5.15 23.39 -14.67
C VAL A 386 -4.34 23.44 -15.95
N GLU A 387 -3.03 23.45 -15.75
CA GLU A 387 -2.03 23.15 -16.78
C GLU A 387 -1.17 21.99 -16.28
N THR A 388 -0.73 21.13 -17.20
CA THR A 388 0.08 19.96 -16.87
C THR A 388 1.40 19.98 -17.62
N PHE A 389 2.46 19.62 -16.90
CA PHE A 389 3.82 19.61 -17.43
C PHE A 389 4.43 18.23 -17.21
N THR A 390 5.26 17.79 -18.15
CA THR A 390 5.93 16.49 -18.07
C THR A 390 7.39 16.57 -18.44
N VAL A 391 8.21 15.77 -17.74
CA VAL A 391 9.64 15.56 -18.05
C VAL A 391 9.94 14.07 -17.98
N ASN A 392 10.70 13.55 -18.94
CA ASN A 392 11.05 12.13 -18.96
C ASN A 392 12.32 11.87 -18.15
N PHE A 393 12.37 10.74 -17.41
CA PHE A 393 13.57 10.35 -16.66
C PHE A 393 14.82 10.23 -17.54
N ARG A 394 14.64 9.90 -18.83
CA ARG A 394 15.73 9.85 -19.82
C ARG A 394 16.42 11.19 -20.09
N ALA A 395 15.86 12.32 -19.63
CA ALA A 395 16.52 13.61 -19.70
C ALA A 395 17.64 13.74 -18.66
N LEU A 396 17.61 12.94 -17.59
CA LEU A 396 18.56 13.05 -16.48
C LEU A 396 19.82 12.24 -16.75
N GLY A 397 20.99 12.89 -16.64
CA GLY A 397 22.28 12.21 -16.73
C GLY A 397 22.41 11.05 -15.73
N LYS A 398 21.87 11.21 -14.51
CA LYS A 398 21.89 10.15 -13.49
C LYS A 398 21.12 8.90 -13.92
N ALA A 399 19.99 9.05 -14.62
CA ALA A 399 19.20 7.90 -15.09
C ALA A 399 19.95 7.08 -16.14
N HIS A 400 20.73 7.75 -17.01
CA HIS A 400 21.65 7.06 -17.94
C HIS A 400 22.77 6.35 -17.21
N ALA A 401 23.37 6.99 -16.20
CA ALA A 401 24.49 6.41 -15.46
C ALA A 401 24.14 5.10 -14.72
N ILE A 402 22.86 4.88 -14.39
CA ILE A 402 22.38 3.68 -13.69
C ILE A 402 21.57 2.73 -14.58
N ASP A 403 21.42 3.02 -15.88
CA ASP A 403 20.59 2.27 -16.84
C ASP A 403 19.10 2.14 -16.42
N GLU A 404 18.54 3.19 -15.81
CA GLU A 404 17.14 3.23 -15.38
C GLU A 404 16.38 4.40 -16.05
N LEU A 405 16.25 4.32 -17.37
CA LEU A 405 15.69 5.39 -18.22
C LEU A 405 14.16 5.42 -18.30
N ALA A 406 13.50 4.34 -17.91
CA ALA A 406 12.06 4.19 -18.06
C ALA A 406 11.35 5.07 -17.04
N GLY A 407 10.60 6.06 -17.51
CA GLY A 407 9.81 6.88 -16.61
C GLY A 407 9.50 8.28 -17.12
N THR A 408 8.54 8.90 -16.45
CA THR A 408 8.08 10.27 -16.67
C THR A 408 7.62 10.84 -15.33
N ALA A 409 7.87 12.13 -15.14
CA ALA A 409 7.33 12.92 -14.05
C ALA A 409 6.30 13.90 -14.62
N LYS A 410 5.20 14.08 -13.91
CA LYS A 410 4.09 14.97 -14.27
C LYS A 410 3.75 15.89 -13.10
N MET A 411 3.60 17.17 -13.38
CA MET A 411 3.15 18.19 -12.44
C MET A 411 1.85 18.80 -12.93
N ILE A 412 0.88 18.94 -12.02
CA ILE A 412 -0.40 19.60 -12.25
C ILE A 412 -0.38 20.91 -11.47
N VAL A 413 -0.56 22.03 -12.17
CA VAL A 413 -0.59 23.37 -11.57
C VAL A 413 -1.91 24.08 -11.84
N GLU A 414 -2.37 24.90 -10.89
CA GLU A 414 -3.49 25.81 -11.12
C GLU A 414 -3.00 27.03 -11.93
N LYS A 415 -3.63 27.32 -13.08
CA LYS A 415 -3.17 28.38 -13.99
C LYS A 415 -3.12 29.76 -13.33
N LYS A 416 -4.11 30.10 -12.49
CA LYS A 416 -4.24 31.43 -11.91
C LYS A 416 -3.20 31.72 -10.82
N SER A 417 -2.92 30.73 -9.96
CA SER A 417 -2.04 30.92 -8.80
C SER A 417 -0.64 30.32 -8.99
N ASN A 418 -0.44 29.51 -10.05
CA ASN A 418 0.74 28.68 -10.26
C ASN A 418 1.02 27.68 -9.13
N LYS A 419 0.07 27.46 -8.20
CA LYS A 419 0.21 26.47 -7.12
C LYS A 419 0.25 25.06 -7.69
N VAL A 420 1.12 24.25 -7.13
CA VAL A 420 1.19 22.82 -7.45
C VAL A 420 0.03 22.10 -6.77
N LEU A 421 -0.83 21.49 -7.56
CA LEU A 421 -2.00 20.73 -7.10
C LEU A 421 -1.70 19.23 -6.99
N GLY A 422 -0.74 18.73 -7.75
CA GLY A 422 -0.37 17.31 -7.74
C GLY A 422 0.91 17.03 -8.50
N VAL A 423 1.61 15.97 -8.08
CA VAL A 423 2.82 15.46 -8.73
C VAL A 423 2.74 13.94 -8.82
N HIS A 424 3.04 13.42 -10.00
CA HIS A 424 3.00 11.98 -10.31
C HIS A 424 4.30 11.59 -10.98
N LEU A 425 5.02 10.66 -10.38
CA LEU A 425 6.31 10.17 -10.82
C LEU A 425 6.17 8.69 -11.14
N ILE A 426 6.64 8.25 -12.30
CA ILE A 426 6.94 6.85 -12.57
C ILE A 426 8.38 6.76 -13.05
N GLY A 427 9.25 6.04 -12.36
CA GLY A 427 10.67 6.01 -12.68
C GLY A 427 11.55 5.47 -11.55
N ALA A 428 12.86 5.58 -11.72
CA ALA A 428 13.84 5.19 -10.71
C ALA A 428 13.64 6.01 -9.43
N HIS A 429 13.58 5.34 -8.27
CA HIS A 429 13.43 5.97 -6.96
C HIS A 429 12.21 6.91 -6.81
N ALA A 430 11.17 6.74 -7.63
CA ALA A 430 9.98 7.59 -7.57
C ALA A 430 9.31 7.58 -6.19
N THR A 431 9.43 6.48 -5.44
CA THR A 431 8.90 6.37 -4.08
C THR A 431 9.65 7.22 -3.05
N ASP A 432 10.93 7.51 -3.27
CA ASP A 432 11.73 8.41 -2.42
C ASP A 432 11.54 9.88 -2.85
N LEU A 433 11.56 10.12 -4.16
CA LEU A 433 11.50 11.47 -4.75
C LEU A 433 10.19 12.21 -4.45
N ILE A 434 9.10 11.47 -4.22
CA ILE A 434 7.78 12.06 -3.94
C ILE A 434 7.74 12.87 -2.62
N ALA A 435 8.69 12.65 -1.71
CA ALA A 435 8.76 13.36 -0.44
C ALA A 435 8.92 14.88 -0.63
N GLU A 436 9.70 15.33 -1.62
CA GLU A 436 9.88 16.75 -1.92
C GLU A 436 8.56 17.39 -2.37
N ALA A 437 7.86 16.74 -3.32
CA ALA A 437 6.56 17.19 -3.80
C ALA A 437 5.50 17.21 -2.69
N THR A 438 5.55 16.24 -1.78
CA THR A 438 4.65 16.16 -0.63
C THR A 438 4.81 17.38 0.27
N LEU A 439 6.05 17.74 0.60
CA LEU A 439 6.34 18.93 1.38
C LEU A 439 5.90 20.21 0.66
N ALA A 440 6.19 20.31 -0.64
CA ALA A 440 5.84 21.48 -1.44
C ALA A 440 4.33 21.73 -1.50
N ILE A 441 3.54 20.69 -1.76
CA ILE A 441 2.06 20.78 -1.79
C ILE A 441 1.52 21.07 -0.39
N GLN A 442 2.03 20.41 0.65
CA GLN A 442 1.63 20.67 2.05
C GLN A 442 1.84 22.14 2.45
N LYS A 443 2.86 22.80 1.89
CA LYS A 443 3.16 24.22 2.10
C LYS A 443 2.51 25.16 1.10
N GLY A 444 1.73 24.63 0.14
CA GLY A 444 1.03 25.41 -0.87
C GLY A 444 1.96 26.15 -1.83
N MET A 445 3.14 25.58 -2.12
CA MET A 445 4.17 26.18 -2.97
C MET A 445 3.75 26.20 -4.45
N SER A 446 4.28 27.18 -5.18
CA SER A 446 4.18 27.28 -6.64
C SER A 446 5.28 26.47 -7.33
N ALA A 447 5.12 26.20 -8.63
CA ALA A 447 6.20 25.56 -9.41
C ALA A 447 7.46 26.43 -9.43
N LYS A 448 7.30 27.76 -9.41
CA LYS A 448 8.43 28.70 -9.34
C LYS A 448 9.22 28.57 -8.04
N ASP A 449 8.56 28.32 -6.91
CA ASP A 449 9.26 28.15 -5.63
C ASP A 449 10.16 26.91 -5.64
N ILE A 450 9.68 25.81 -6.24
CA ILE A 450 10.48 24.58 -6.40
C ILE A 450 11.62 24.81 -7.40
N ALA A 451 11.36 25.51 -8.51
CA ALA A 451 12.37 25.80 -9.54
C ALA A 451 13.57 26.63 -9.04
N HIS A 452 13.40 27.44 -7.98
CA HIS A 452 14.50 28.17 -7.35
C HIS A 452 15.37 27.32 -6.43
N THR A 453 14.96 26.09 -6.11
CA THR A 453 15.72 25.19 -5.26
C THR A 453 16.94 24.66 -6.03
N ILE A 454 18.10 24.62 -5.36
CA ILE A 454 19.30 24.01 -5.94
C ILE A 454 19.22 22.49 -5.70
N HIS A 455 18.92 21.73 -6.75
CA HIS A 455 19.00 20.27 -6.74
C HIS A 455 20.45 19.82 -6.98
N ALA A 456 20.91 18.82 -6.22
CA ALA A 456 22.26 18.29 -6.37
C ALA A 456 22.44 17.56 -7.72
N HIS A 457 23.64 17.69 -8.32
CA HIS A 457 23.95 17.10 -9.62
C HIS A 457 25.16 16.13 -9.55
N PRO A 458 25.12 14.97 -10.24
CA PRO A 458 23.96 14.38 -10.90
C PRO A 458 23.11 13.56 -9.91
N THR A 459 21.80 13.83 -9.83
CA THR A 459 20.85 13.06 -9.03
C THR A 459 19.53 12.83 -9.76
N LEU A 460 18.73 11.87 -9.29
CA LEU A 460 17.37 11.68 -9.81
C LEU A 460 16.41 12.79 -9.32
N ALA A 461 16.76 13.49 -8.24
CA ALA A 461 15.96 14.61 -7.72
C ALA A 461 15.90 15.81 -8.66
N GLU A 462 16.87 15.92 -9.58
CA GLU A 462 16.82 16.90 -10.69
C GLU A 462 15.54 16.78 -11.54
N ILE A 463 14.84 15.63 -11.52
CA ILE A 463 13.54 15.51 -12.19
C ILE A 463 12.52 16.52 -11.66
N MET A 464 12.54 16.81 -10.36
CA MET A 464 11.65 17.80 -9.75
C MET A 464 12.07 19.21 -10.15
N GLY A 465 13.38 19.48 -10.21
CA GLY A 465 13.93 20.75 -10.71
C GLY A 465 13.52 21.03 -12.16
N GLU A 466 13.80 20.10 -13.09
CA GLU A 466 13.45 20.24 -14.50
C GLU A 466 11.95 20.37 -14.73
N LEU A 467 11.14 19.57 -14.02
CA LEU A 467 9.68 19.63 -14.10
C LEU A 467 9.14 20.98 -13.64
N SER A 468 9.71 21.52 -12.56
CA SER A 468 9.33 22.82 -12.00
C SER A 468 9.79 23.99 -12.88
N LEU A 469 11.01 23.92 -13.41
CA LEU A 469 11.54 24.89 -14.39
C LEU A 469 10.65 24.96 -15.61
N LYS A 470 10.26 23.80 -16.16
CA LYS A 470 9.32 23.71 -17.28
C LYS A 470 7.95 24.31 -16.92
N ALA A 471 7.39 23.95 -15.76
CA ALA A 471 6.12 24.49 -15.27
C ALA A 471 6.17 26.00 -14.95
N SER A 472 7.36 26.55 -14.72
CA SER A 472 7.59 27.98 -14.52
C SER A 472 7.92 28.75 -15.80
N GLY A 473 7.98 28.08 -16.96
CA GLY A 473 8.24 28.70 -18.26
C GLY A 473 9.73 28.90 -18.60
N THR A 474 10.64 28.26 -17.88
CA THR A 474 12.10 28.37 -18.09
C THR A 474 12.77 26.98 -18.21
N PRO A 475 12.36 26.12 -19.15
CA PRO A 475 12.92 24.77 -19.28
C PRO A 475 14.40 24.78 -19.68
N VAL A 476 15.17 23.79 -19.21
CA VAL A 476 16.61 23.67 -19.52
C VAL A 476 16.90 22.35 -20.26
N HIS A 477 16.53 21.19 -19.68
CA HIS A 477 16.86 19.87 -20.24
C HIS A 477 15.64 19.00 -20.61
N GLY A 478 14.41 19.53 -20.54
CA GLY A 478 13.20 18.77 -20.85
C GLY A 478 11.92 19.58 -20.92
#